data_AF-A0A0Q9UFP2-F1
#
_entry.id   AF-A0A0Q9UFP2-F1
#
_cell.length_a   1.000
_cell.length_b   1.000
_cell.length_c   1.000
_cell.angle_alpha   90.00
_cell.angle_beta   90.00
_cell.angle_gamma   90.00
#
_symmetry.space_group_name_H-M   'P 1'
#
loop_
_entity.id
_entity.type
_entity.pdbx_description
1 polymer ?
#
loop_
_entity_poly.entity_id
_entity_poly.type
_entity_poly.pdbx_seq_one_letter_code
_entity_poly.pdbx_strand_id
1 'polypeptide(L)'
;MGASLRAGLTALTRSTHEGEGCVDAVLVTLVDLPDLTPEVVARVLDAPGHVDNDHSPHPDEHAVELHNTTTAPTNQELRATLRRAAYDGVPGHPALIGRDHWEQVIASATGDHGARHYFRTTPHELVECGDLATGRDVDTREELDTSR
;
A
#
# COMPACT_ATOMS: atom_id res chain seq x y z
N MET A 1 -5.60 13.90 9.29
CA MET A 1 -4.56 13.11 8.56
C MET A 1 -4.34 13.48 7.09
N GLY A 2 -5.37 13.77 6.29
CA GLY A 2 -5.22 14.00 4.84
C GLY A 2 -4.28 15.15 4.45
N ALA A 3 -4.16 16.18 5.29
CA ALA A 3 -3.26 17.32 5.05
C ALA A 3 -1.78 16.94 4.98
N SER A 4 -1.29 16.04 5.85
CA SER A 4 0.12 15.63 5.88
C SER A 4 0.48 14.79 4.66
N LEU A 5 -0.37 13.81 4.31
CA LEU A 5 -0.19 13.01 3.10
C LEU A 5 -0.14 13.89 1.85
N ARG A 6 -1.10 14.81 1.72
CA ARG A 6 -1.18 15.75 0.59
C ARG A 6 0.07 16.62 0.50
N ALA A 7 0.54 17.17 1.62
CA ALA A 7 1.74 17.98 1.67
C ALA A 7 2.98 17.18 1.23
N GLY A 8 3.13 15.95 1.74
CA GLY A 8 4.23 15.04 1.37
C GLY A 8 4.27 14.71 -0.12
N LEU A 9 3.15 14.25 -0.69
CA LEU A 9 3.05 13.94 -2.13
C LEU A 9 3.29 15.18 -3.01
N THR A 10 2.79 16.35 -2.59
CA THR A 10 3.02 17.61 -3.32
C THR A 10 4.50 17.98 -3.33
N ALA A 11 5.21 17.78 -2.22
CA ALA A 11 6.65 18.02 -2.14
C ALA A 11 7.42 17.06 -3.07
N LEU A 12 7.12 15.76 -3.04
CA LEU A 12 7.76 14.75 -3.88
C LEU A 12 7.50 14.93 -5.38
N THR A 13 6.39 15.59 -5.75
CA THR A 13 6.14 15.96 -7.15
C THR A 13 7.18 16.95 -7.69
N ARG A 14 7.73 17.79 -6.80
CA ARG A 14 8.70 18.86 -7.13
C ARG A 14 10.15 18.45 -6.87
N SER A 15 10.37 17.42 -6.07
CA SER A 15 11.71 16.94 -5.72
C SER A 15 12.25 15.96 -6.75
N THR A 16 13.46 16.24 -7.23
CA THR A 16 14.37 15.24 -7.80
C THR A 16 15.35 14.86 -6.71
N HIS A 17 15.58 13.57 -6.47
CA HIS A 17 16.59 13.15 -5.51
C HIS A 17 17.97 13.55 -6.07
N GLU A 18 18.90 14.00 -5.23
CA GLU A 18 20.21 14.47 -5.70
C GLU A 18 20.91 13.38 -6.52
N GLY A 19 21.03 13.58 -7.83
CA GLY A 19 21.64 12.64 -8.76
C GLY A 19 20.75 11.50 -9.29
N GLU A 20 19.54 11.31 -8.77
CA GLU A 20 18.66 10.19 -9.12
C GLU A 20 17.23 10.66 -9.38
N GLY A 21 16.90 10.88 -10.67
CA GLY A 21 15.54 10.82 -11.23
C GLY A 21 14.39 11.54 -10.48
N CYS A 22 13.17 11.22 -10.89
CA CYS A 22 11.97 11.53 -10.11
C CYS A 22 11.62 10.33 -9.24
N VAL A 23 10.99 10.56 -8.09
CA VAL A 23 10.44 9.47 -7.26
C VAL A 23 9.26 8.83 -8.01
N ASP A 24 9.34 7.52 -8.23
CA ASP A 24 8.40 6.75 -9.05
C ASP A 24 7.20 6.18 -8.26
N ALA A 25 7.39 5.91 -6.96
CA ALA A 25 6.32 5.45 -6.08
C ALA A 25 6.65 5.82 -4.62
N VAL A 26 5.63 5.78 -3.75
CA VAL A 26 5.80 5.91 -2.31
C VAL A 26 5.10 4.79 -1.57
N LEU A 27 5.71 4.34 -0.48
CA LEU A 27 5.07 3.46 0.50
C LEU A 27 4.60 4.30 1.70
N VAL A 28 3.33 4.15 2.06
CA VAL A 28 2.69 4.91 3.15
C VAL A 28 2.25 3.97 4.26
N THR A 29 2.81 4.16 5.44
CA THR A 29 2.48 3.40 6.66
C THR A 29 1.69 4.27 7.64
N LEU A 30 1.01 3.64 8.59
CA LEU A 30 0.66 4.32 9.85
C LEU A 30 1.89 4.32 10.77
N VAL A 31 1.86 5.14 11.81
CA VAL A 31 3.01 5.33 12.73
C VAL A 31 2.92 4.42 13.96
N ASP A 32 1.79 3.75 14.14
CA ASP A 32 1.33 3.02 15.31
C ASP A 32 1.03 1.54 14.97
N LEU A 33 1.72 0.99 13.97
CA LEU A 33 1.72 -0.43 13.61
C LEU A 33 2.95 -1.11 14.24
N PRO A 34 2.90 -1.58 15.50
CA PRO A 34 4.06 -2.10 16.20
C PRO A 34 4.60 -3.40 15.61
N ASP A 35 3.79 -4.14 14.87
CA ASP A 35 4.12 -5.41 14.23
C ASP A 35 4.51 -5.26 12.75
N LEU A 36 4.60 -4.02 12.23
CA LEU A 36 5.05 -3.79 10.86
C LEU A 36 6.54 -4.12 10.72
N THR A 37 6.85 -5.18 9.96
CA THR A 37 8.21 -5.65 9.74
C THR A 37 8.76 -5.27 8.35
N PRO A 38 10.08 -5.30 8.14
CA PRO A 38 10.69 -5.13 6.82
C PRO A 38 10.22 -6.16 5.78
N GLU A 39 9.85 -7.36 6.21
CA GLU A 39 9.34 -8.42 5.34
C GLU A 39 7.97 -8.06 4.74
N VAL A 40 7.09 -7.42 5.52
CA VAL A 40 5.82 -6.88 5.03
C VAL A 40 6.09 -5.80 3.98
N VAL A 41 7.04 -4.91 4.25
CA VAL A 41 7.44 -3.84 3.31
C VAL A 41 7.95 -4.43 2.01
N ALA A 42 8.89 -5.39 2.08
CA ALA A 42 9.45 -6.05 0.91
C ALA A 42 8.35 -6.75 0.10
N ARG A 43 7.43 -7.46 0.75
CA ARG A 43 6.34 -8.16 0.07
C ARG A 43 5.41 -7.21 -0.67
N VAL A 44 5.06 -6.06 -0.09
CA VAL A 44 4.19 -5.07 -0.75
C VAL A 44 4.90 -4.40 -1.94
N LEU A 45 6.22 -4.22 -1.86
CA LEU A 45 7.03 -3.70 -2.97
C LEU A 45 7.17 -4.73 -4.11
N ASP A 46 7.44 -5.98 -3.77
CA ASP A 46 7.82 -7.03 -4.72
C ASP A 46 6.64 -7.85 -5.24
N ALA A 47 5.42 -7.62 -4.75
CA ALA A 47 4.24 -8.37 -5.19
C ALA A 47 4.12 -8.34 -6.73
N PRO A 48 4.07 -9.52 -7.40
CA PRO A 48 3.87 -9.57 -8.84
C PRO A 48 2.47 -9.00 -9.14
N GLY A 49 2.41 -8.06 -10.09
CA GLY A 49 1.19 -7.32 -10.38
C GLY A 49 -0.03 -8.20 -10.64
N HIS A 50 -1.15 -7.79 -10.05
CA HIS A 50 -2.53 -8.17 -10.34
C HIS A 50 -3.09 -9.41 -9.61
N VAL A 51 -3.78 -9.16 -8.50
CA VAL A 51 -4.94 -9.93 -8.04
C VAL A 51 -6.18 -9.04 -8.16
N ASP A 52 -7.16 -9.50 -8.93
CA ASP A 52 -8.43 -8.81 -9.13
C ASP A 52 -9.14 -8.60 -7.80
N ASN A 53 -9.56 -7.36 -7.55
CA ASN A 53 -10.33 -6.96 -6.38
C ASN A 53 -11.83 -7.34 -6.50
N ASP A 54 -12.15 -8.50 -7.09
CA ASP A 54 -13.54 -8.97 -7.12
C ASP A 54 -13.93 -9.56 -5.77
N HIS A 55 -14.75 -8.82 -5.04
CA HIS A 55 -15.29 -9.21 -3.75
C HIS A 55 -16.45 -10.21 -3.95
N SER A 56 -16.13 -11.43 -4.36
CA SER A 56 -17.09 -12.54 -4.39
C SER A 56 -16.71 -13.57 -3.32
N PRO A 57 -17.57 -13.84 -2.31
CA PRO A 57 -17.37 -15.01 -1.46
C PRO A 57 -17.78 -16.23 -2.29
N HIS A 58 -16.90 -17.19 -2.53
CA HIS A 58 -17.18 -18.64 -2.48
C HIS A 58 -15.92 -19.44 -2.86
N PRO A 59 -15.66 -20.57 -2.17
CA PRO A 59 -14.55 -21.44 -2.49
C PRO A 59 -14.98 -22.36 -3.63
N ASP A 60 -14.32 -22.29 -4.78
CA ASP A 60 -14.17 -23.46 -5.64
C ASP A 60 -12.92 -23.31 -6.50
N GLU A 61 -12.17 -24.40 -6.54
CA GLU A 61 -10.79 -24.53 -6.90
C GLU A 61 -10.56 -24.31 -8.40
N HIS A 62 -9.72 -23.34 -8.77
CA HIS A 62 -8.89 -23.45 -9.97
C HIS A 62 -7.57 -22.71 -9.76
N ALA A 63 -6.48 -23.48 -9.73
CA ALA A 63 -5.12 -23.04 -9.55
C ALA A 63 -4.78 -21.90 -10.53
N VAL A 64 -4.47 -20.72 -9.99
CA VAL A 64 -3.92 -19.61 -10.77
C VAL A 64 -2.48 -19.95 -11.10
N GLU A 65 -2.15 -19.96 -12.39
CA GLU A 65 -0.78 -20.17 -12.88
C GLU A 65 0.13 -19.10 -12.27
N LEU A 66 1.01 -19.54 -11.37
CA LEU A 66 2.10 -18.74 -10.80
C LEU A 66 3.03 -18.32 -11.93
N HIS A 67 2.83 -17.12 -12.47
CA HIS A 67 3.79 -16.49 -13.36
C HIS A 67 5.00 -16.03 -12.54
N ASN A 68 5.85 -16.98 -12.16
CA ASN A 68 7.11 -16.77 -11.46
C ASN A 68 8.12 -16.13 -12.42
N THR A 69 7.96 -14.84 -12.69
CA THR A 69 8.98 -14.05 -13.39
C THR A 69 9.62 -13.12 -12.37
N THR A 70 10.68 -13.60 -11.73
CA THR A 70 11.56 -12.82 -10.84
C THR A 70 12.33 -11.79 -11.66
N THR A 71 11.65 -10.77 -12.17
CA THR A 71 12.28 -9.57 -12.71
C THR A 71 11.74 -8.41 -11.90
N ALA A 72 12.65 -7.58 -11.38
CA ALA A 72 12.25 -6.38 -10.64
C ALA A 72 11.31 -5.53 -11.52
N PRO A 73 10.26 -4.93 -10.95
CA PRO A 73 9.32 -4.13 -11.72
C PRO A 73 10.07 -2.96 -12.38
N THR A 74 9.72 -2.67 -13.64
CA THR A 74 10.24 -1.50 -14.33
C THR A 74 9.74 -0.22 -13.65
N ASN A 75 10.47 0.90 -13.80
CA ASN A 75 10.01 2.19 -13.26
C ASN A 75 8.62 2.57 -13.77
N GLN A 76 8.26 2.21 -15.00
CA GLN A 76 6.93 2.48 -15.55
C GLN A 76 5.84 1.68 -14.82
N GLU A 77 6.09 0.41 -14.53
CA GLU A 77 5.16 -0.44 -13.76
C GLU A 77 5.04 0.05 -12.32
N LEU A 78 6.14 0.48 -11.70
CA LEU A 78 6.13 1.10 -10.37
C LEU A 78 5.31 2.40 -10.36
N ARG A 79 5.40 3.24 -11.40
CA ARG A 79 4.64 4.50 -11.48
C ARG A 79 3.14 4.29 -11.61
N ALA A 80 2.72 3.22 -12.25
CA ALA A 80 1.31 2.87 -12.45
C ALA A 80 0.74 1.97 -11.33
N THR A 81 1.54 1.60 -10.33
CA THR A 81 1.10 0.65 -9.30
C THR A 81 0.22 1.30 -8.24
N LEU A 82 -0.77 0.54 -7.76
CA LEU A 82 -1.55 0.90 -6.58
C LEU A 82 -1.85 -0.37 -5.78
N ARG A 83 -1.26 -0.48 -4.59
CA ARG A 83 -1.34 -1.69 -3.75
C ARG A 83 -1.51 -1.35 -2.29
N ARG A 84 -2.02 -2.29 -1.51
CA ARG A 84 -1.96 -2.24 -0.05
C ARG A 84 -1.83 -3.63 0.55
N ALA A 85 -1.18 -3.71 1.70
CA ALA A 85 -1.18 -4.92 2.50
C ALA A 85 -2.62 -5.32 2.85
N ALA A 86 -2.85 -6.62 2.98
CA ALA A 86 -4.04 -7.20 3.53
C ALA A 86 -3.65 -8.22 4.60
N TYR A 87 -4.52 -8.39 5.59
CA TYR A 87 -4.36 -9.29 6.71
C TYR A 87 -5.65 -10.08 6.85
N ASP A 88 -5.59 -11.37 6.53
CA ASP A 88 -6.76 -12.25 6.45
C ASP A 88 -7.84 -11.71 5.48
N GLY A 89 -7.43 -11.20 4.32
CA GLY A 89 -8.34 -10.59 3.34
C GLY A 89 -8.82 -9.18 3.71
N VAL A 90 -8.49 -8.69 4.90
CA VAL A 90 -8.86 -7.34 5.36
C VAL A 90 -7.77 -6.37 4.95
N PRO A 91 -8.10 -5.35 4.14
CA PRO A 91 -7.08 -4.42 3.69
C PRO A 91 -6.56 -3.49 4.80
N GLY A 92 -5.25 -3.32 4.86
CA GLY A 92 -4.55 -2.52 5.86
C GLY A 92 -3.39 -1.69 5.28
N HIS A 93 -2.40 -1.41 6.13
CA HIS A 93 -1.17 -0.71 5.78
C HIS A 93 0.04 -1.65 5.86
N PRO A 94 1.11 -1.42 5.07
CA PRO A 94 1.36 -0.24 4.23
C PRO A 94 0.61 -0.22 2.89
N ALA A 95 0.51 0.97 2.30
CA ALA A 95 -0.04 1.21 0.97
C ALA A 95 1.04 1.73 0.02
N LEU A 96 1.21 1.09 -1.14
CA LEU A 96 2.13 1.50 -2.20
C LEU A 96 1.35 2.31 -3.25
N ILE A 97 1.83 3.52 -3.54
CA ILE A 97 1.17 4.47 -4.45
C ILE A 97 2.19 4.94 -5.49
N GLY A 98 2.02 4.46 -6.71
CA GLY A 98 2.77 4.90 -7.89
C GLY A 98 2.48 6.34 -8.27
N ARG A 99 3.45 6.99 -8.91
CA ARG A 99 3.42 8.41 -9.28
C ARG A 99 2.20 8.81 -10.11
N ASP A 100 1.69 7.92 -10.96
CA ASP A 100 0.56 8.21 -11.84
C ASP A 100 -0.77 8.36 -11.07
N HIS A 101 -0.81 7.93 -9.80
CA HIS A 101 -1.96 8.08 -8.91
C HIS A 101 -1.88 9.32 -8.00
N TRP A 102 -0.73 9.99 -7.92
CA TRP A 102 -0.51 11.02 -6.90
C TRP A 102 -1.43 12.22 -7.04
N GLU A 103 -1.70 12.66 -8.27
CA GLU A 103 -2.59 13.80 -8.51
C GLU A 103 -4.00 13.55 -7.94
N GLN A 104 -4.56 12.37 -8.20
CA GLN A 104 -5.90 12.01 -7.75
C GLN A 104 -5.93 11.73 -6.23
N VAL A 105 -4.86 11.17 -5.67
CA VAL A 105 -4.72 11.03 -4.20
C VAL A 105 -4.64 12.39 -3.52
N ILE A 106 -3.83 13.32 -4.05
CA ILE A 106 -3.70 14.70 -3.55
C ILE A 106 -5.06 15.42 -3.59
N ALA A 107 -5.80 15.28 -4.70
CA ALA A 107 -7.10 15.92 -4.88
C ALA A 107 -8.17 15.37 -3.93
N SER A 108 -8.14 14.06 -3.64
CA SER A 108 -9.13 13.39 -2.78
C SER A 108 -8.79 13.42 -1.28
N ALA A 109 -7.52 13.59 -0.91
CA ALA A 109 -7.06 13.65 0.48
C ALA A 109 -7.49 14.98 1.14
N THR A 110 -8.74 15.05 1.59
CA THR A 110 -9.37 16.22 2.22
C THR A 110 -9.77 15.93 3.66
N GLY A 111 -9.67 16.95 4.53
CA GLY A 111 -9.94 16.79 5.97
C GLY A 111 -9.09 15.68 6.60
N ASP A 112 -9.76 14.76 7.28
CA ASP A 112 -9.12 13.60 7.93
C ASP A 112 -9.06 12.34 7.07
N HIS A 113 -9.62 12.40 5.87
CA HIS A 113 -9.50 11.30 4.92
C HIS A 113 -8.16 11.41 4.19
N GLY A 114 -7.24 10.49 4.47
CA GLY A 114 -6.05 10.26 3.66
C GLY A 114 -6.40 9.62 2.31
N ALA A 115 -5.55 8.74 1.78
CA ALA A 115 -5.81 8.03 0.51
C ALA A 115 -7.03 7.08 0.56
N ARG A 116 -7.65 6.86 1.72
CA ARG A 116 -8.77 5.93 1.91
C ARG A 116 -9.91 6.12 0.91
N HIS A 117 -10.26 7.37 0.59
CA HIS A 117 -11.31 7.63 -0.40
C HIS A 117 -10.89 7.10 -1.79
N TYR A 118 -9.65 7.36 -2.18
CA TYR A 118 -9.11 6.95 -3.47
C TYR A 118 -9.08 5.42 -3.63
N PHE A 119 -8.61 4.69 -2.61
CA PHE A 119 -8.59 3.23 -2.61
C PHE A 119 -10.00 2.60 -2.65
N ARG A 120 -11.04 3.29 -2.19
CA ARG A 120 -12.41 2.77 -2.27
C ARG A 120 -12.98 2.82 -3.69
N THR A 121 -12.56 3.80 -4.49
CA THR A 121 -13.12 4.06 -5.83
C THR A 121 -12.20 3.63 -6.97
N THR A 122 -10.97 3.19 -6.65
CA THR A 122 -9.94 2.87 -7.64
C THR A 122 -9.52 1.41 -7.44
N PRO A 123 -9.55 0.58 -8.51
CA PRO A 123 -8.99 -0.75 -8.48
C PRO A 123 -7.53 -0.71 -8.02
N HIS A 124 -7.16 -1.65 -7.17
CA HIS A 124 -5.83 -1.76 -6.57
C HIS A 124 -5.59 -3.20 -6.16
N GLU A 125 -4.34 -3.56 -5.95
CA GLU A 125 -3.94 -4.89 -5.53
C GLU A 125 -3.95 -5.02 -4.01
N LEU A 126 -4.42 -6.17 -3.51
CA LEU A 126 -4.26 -6.57 -2.11
C LEU A 126 -3.11 -7.56 -2.01
N VAL A 127 -2.16 -7.28 -1.12
CA VAL A 127 -0.99 -8.14 -0.89
C VAL A 127 -1.15 -8.79 0.48
N GLU A 128 -1.43 -10.10 0.51
CA GLU A 128 -1.62 -10.82 1.77
C GLU A 128 -0.32 -10.92 2.59
N CYS A 129 -0.43 -10.48 3.85
CA CYS A 129 0.66 -10.36 4.82
C CYS A 129 0.28 -10.94 6.20
N GLY A 130 -0.86 -11.64 6.32
CA GLY A 130 -1.35 -12.21 7.58
C GLY A 130 -0.42 -13.25 8.24
N ASP A 131 0.47 -13.88 7.47
CA ASP A 131 1.53 -14.76 7.97
C ASP A 131 2.72 -14.01 8.57
N LEU A 132 2.85 -12.70 8.33
CA LEU A 132 3.97 -11.87 8.80
C LEU A 132 3.58 -10.91 9.93
N ALA A 133 2.39 -10.34 9.86
CA ALA A 133 1.90 -9.36 10.81
C ALA A 133 0.37 -9.43 10.91
N THR A 134 -0.18 -8.79 11.94
CA THR A 134 -1.62 -8.70 12.18
C THR A 134 -2.24 -7.46 11.55
N GLY A 135 -1.43 -6.43 11.32
CA GLY A 135 -1.89 -5.15 10.77
C GLY A 135 -2.71 -4.31 11.74
N ARG A 136 -2.70 -4.66 13.04
CA ARG A 136 -3.41 -3.91 14.07
C ARG A 136 -2.62 -2.69 14.51
N ASP A 137 -3.26 -1.54 14.43
CA ASP A 137 -2.81 -0.30 15.04
C ASP A 137 -3.07 -0.28 16.55
N VAL A 138 -2.27 0.51 17.26
CA VAL A 138 -2.39 0.72 18.70
C VAL A 138 -2.78 2.18 18.97
N ASP A 139 -4.07 2.40 19.25
CA ASP A 139 -4.66 3.72 19.49
C ASP A 139 -4.61 4.12 20.97
N THR A 140 -4.59 3.14 21.86
CA THR A 140 -4.73 3.33 23.31
C THR A 140 -3.57 2.71 24.09
N ARG A 141 -3.38 3.17 25.32
CA ARG A 141 -2.32 2.62 26.19
C ARG A 141 -2.59 1.15 26.51
N GLU A 142 -3.85 0.80 26.70
CA GLU A 142 -4.31 -0.54 27.05
C GLU A 142 -4.00 -1.57 25.94
N GLU A 143 -3.97 -1.13 24.67
CA GLU A 143 -3.64 -1.99 23.53
C GLU A 143 -2.15 -2.36 23.44
N LEU A 144 -1.24 -1.53 24.00
CA LEU A 144 0.21 -1.80 24.01
C LEU A 144 0.60 -3.05 24.82
N ASP A 145 -0.17 -3.38 25.86
CA ASP A 145 0.11 -4.55 26.71
C ASP A 145 -0.30 -5.87 26.04
N THR A 146 -1.12 -5.80 24.98
CA THR A 146 -1.63 -6.98 24.25
C THR A 146 -0.80 -7.30 23.00
N SER A 147 0.15 -6.43 22.64
CA SER A 147 1.00 -6.53 21.45
C SER A 147 2.46 -6.93 21.74
N ARG A 148 2.75 -7.46 22.93
CA ARG A 148 4.08 -7.92 23.36
C ARG A 148 4.27 -9.43 23.28
#